data_AF-A0A2V9QCV5-F1
#
_entry.id   AF-A0A2V9QCV5-F1
#
_cell.length_a   1.000
_cell.length_b   1.000
_cell.length_c   1.000
_cell.angle_alpha   90.00
_cell.angle_beta   90.00
_cell.angle_gamma   90.00
#
_symmetry.space_group_name_H-M   'P 1'
#
loop_
_entity.id
_entity.type
_entity.pdbx_description
1 polymer ?
#
loop_
_entity_poly.entity_id
_entity_poly.type
_entity_poly.pdbx_seq_one_letter_code
_entity_poly.pdbx_strand_id
1 'polypeptide(L)'
;MNHFSIETLIDFARGLLPSQKADEVKHHLERCKECRQSYDIWRAVVEAGRREKKYRPSESAVQRAKEAFGGRGLWWPSGRKTRSRLIFDSFLQPLPDGVRNSMAATRQLQYRSGSLLIDIDLTKESYGAEGPILLMGQILNAENPDRQFKDLRVFLLRGKRVKAQTTPSPLGEFRFELDDGKNWKLSFEIEGQEVIPISLPELTSRPTRASR
;
A
#
# COMPACT_ATOMS: atom_id res chain seq x y z
N MET A 1 47.37 32.27 6.93
CA MET A 1 47.78 31.35 5.83
C MET A 1 46.63 31.32 4.84
N ASN A 2 46.90 31.39 3.54
CA ASN A 2 45.83 31.41 2.53
C ASN A 2 45.35 29.98 2.26
N HIS A 3 44.05 29.73 2.43
CA HIS A 3 43.41 28.45 2.16
C HIS A 3 42.92 28.40 0.71
N PHE A 4 42.86 27.20 0.14
CA PHE A 4 42.19 27.00 -1.14
C PHE A 4 40.68 27.11 -0.98
N SER A 5 40.03 27.65 -2.01
CA SER A 5 38.57 27.72 -2.08
C SER A 5 37.96 26.33 -2.14
N ILE A 6 36.71 26.20 -1.69
CA ILE A 6 35.99 24.93 -1.67
C ILE A 6 35.80 24.40 -3.10
N GLU A 7 35.53 25.28 -4.07
CA GLU A 7 35.37 24.92 -5.49
C GLU A 7 36.63 24.27 -6.03
N THR A 8 37.81 24.81 -5.69
CA THR A 8 39.10 24.24 -6.10
C THR A 8 39.33 22.85 -5.49
N LEU A 9 38.93 22.64 -4.23
CA LEU A 9 39.03 21.34 -3.57
C LEU A 9 38.04 20.31 -4.16
N ILE A 10 36.85 20.74 -4.57
CA ILE A 10 35.86 19.90 -5.27
C ILE A 10 36.39 19.48 -6.65
N ASP A 11 36.92 20.42 -7.42
CA ASP A 11 37.47 20.15 -8.75
C ASP A 11 38.69 19.22 -8.66
N PHE A 12 39.51 19.38 -7.62
CA PHE A 12 40.59 18.45 -7.32
C PHE A 12 40.07 17.05 -7.00
N ALA A 13 39.06 16.92 -6.13
CA ALA A 13 38.43 15.64 -5.79
C ALA A 13 37.79 14.94 -7.01
N ARG A 14 37.30 15.72 -7.98
CA ARG A 14 36.74 15.23 -9.24
C ARG A 14 37.82 14.89 -10.29
N GLY A 15 39.06 15.33 -10.10
CA GLY A 15 40.16 15.17 -11.06
C GLY A 15 40.06 16.11 -12.26
N LEU A 16 39.48 17.30 -12.08
CA LEU A 16 39.24 18.31 -13.14
C LEU A 16 40.32 19.40 -13.18
N LEU A 17 41.23 19.44 -12.20
CA LEU A 17 42.31 20.43 -12.18
C LEU A 17 43.43 20.06 -13.17
N PRO A 18 44.05 21.05 -13.85
CA PRO A 18 45.29 20.86 -14.57
C PRO A 18 46.40 20.31 -13.65
N SER A 19 47.33 19.52 -14.20
CA SER A 19 48.40 18.83 -13.47
C SER A 19 49.18 19.76 -12.52
N GLN A 20 49.61 20.92 -13.01
CA GLN A 20 50.35 21.90 -12.20
C GLN A 20 49.57 22.36 -10.95
N LYS A 21 48.29 22.69 -11.11
CA LYS A 21 47.44 23.17 -10.00
C LYS A 21 47.04 22.03 -9.07
N ALA A 22 46.91 20.81 -9.59
CA ALA A 22 46.68 19.61 -8.79
C ALA A 22 47.86 19.30 -7.87
N ASP A 23 49.10 19.46 -8.34
CA ASP A 23 50.31 19.26 -7.54
C ASP A 23 50.45 20.32 -6.42
N GLU A 24 50.14 21.59 -6.72
CA GLU A 24 50.08 22.67 -5.73
C GLU A 24 49.08 22.38 -4.61
N VAL A 25 47.86 21.97 -4.98
CA VAL A 25 46.82 21.59 -4.02
C VAL A 25 47.27 20.37 -3.19
N LYS A 26 47.82 19.34 -3.84
CA LYS A 26 48.29 18.13 -3.16
C LYS A 26 49.34 18.46 -2.09
N HIS A 27 50.34 19.26 -2.44
CA HIS A 27 51.40 19.68 -1.52
C HIS A 27 50.88 20.57 -0.38
N HIS A 28 49.86 21.40 -0.63
CA HIS A 28 49.20 22.18 0.43
C HIS A 28 48.41 21.30 1.40
N LEU A 29 47.74 20.25 0.92
CA LEU A 29 46.97 19.32 1.77
C LEU A 29 47.85 18.53 2.76
N GLU A 30 49.16 18.43 2.51
CA GLU A 30 50.11 17.82 3.46
C GLU A 30 50.39 18.71 4.67
N ARG A 31 50.17 20.03 4.56
CA ARG A 31 50.53 21.03 5.58
C ARG A 31 49.34 21.74 6.22
N CYS A 32 48.18 21.74 5.56
CA CYS A 32 46.98 22.39 6.06
C CYS A 32 45.88 21.37 6.43
N LYS A 33 45.65 21.19 7.74
CA LYS A 33 44.62 20.27 8.26
C LYS A 33 43.19 20.65 7.84
N GLU A 34 42.87 21.94 7.79
CA GLU A 34 41.53 22.43 7.44
C GLU A 34 41.17 22.15 5.98
N CYS A 35 42.09 22.45 5.06
CA CYS A 35 41.91 22.12 3.65
C CYS A 35 41.89 20.60 3.45
N ARG A 36 42.65 19.83 4.23
CA ARG A 36 42.62 18.37 4.20
C ARG A 36 41.27 17.80 4.59
N GLN A 37 40.71 18.26 5.70
CA GLN A 37 39.39 17.82 6.17
C GLN A 37 38.31 18.14 5.15
N SER A 38 38.34 19.34 4.58
CA SER A 38 37.39 19.77 3.55
C SER A 38 37.51 18.90 2.29
N TYR A 39 38.72 18.62 1.84
CA TYR A 39 38.98 17.72 0.72
C TYR A 39 38.50 16.29 0.97
N ASP A 40 38.77 15.72 2.15
CA ASP A 40 38.40 14.33 2.45
C ASP A 40 36.87 14.13 2.42
N ILE A 41 36.09 15.14 2.84
CA ILE A 41 34.62 15.14 2.69
C ILE A 41 34.22 15.09 1.22
N TRP A 42 34.75 16.00 0.39
CA TRP A 42 34.39 16.06 -1.03
C TRP A 42 34.85 14.81 -1.80
N ARG A 43 36.01 14.26 -1.44
CA ARG A 43 36.48 12.97 -1.95
C ARG A 43 35.50 11.85 -1.62
N ALA A 44 35.02 11.76 -0.38
CA ALA A 44 34.05 10.75 0.02
C ALA A 44 32.74 10.85 -0.75
N VAL A 45 32.25 12.08 -1.00
CA VAL A 45 31.05 12.35 -1.80
C VAL A 45 31.24 11.90 -3.26
N VAL A 46 32.37 12.25 -3.89
CA VAL A 46 32.70 11.83 -5.26
C VAL A 46 32.77 10.30 -5.36
N GLU A 47 33.40 9.64 -4.40
CA GLU A 47 33.50 8.18 -4.36
C GLU A 47 32.13 7.51 -4.13
N ALA A 48 31.26 8.09 -3.32
CA ALA A 48 29.89 7.61 -3.16
C ALA A 48 29.12 7.69 -4.48
N GLY A 49 29.19 8.83 -5.19
CA GLY A 49 28.55 8.97 -6.51
C GLY A 49 29.08 8.00 -7.56
N ARG A 50 30.39 7.69 -7.54
CA ARG A 50 31.00 6.68 -8.41
C ARG A 50 30.47 5.27 -8.13
N ARG A 51 30.25 4.92 -6.85
CA ARG A 51 29.66 3.62 -6.46
C ARG A 51 28.20 3.52 -6.86
N GLU A 52 27.44 4.61 -6.73
CA GLU A 52 26.02 4.65 -7.11
C GLU A 52 25.83 4.36 -8.60
N LYS A 53 26.68 4.92 -9.48
CA LYS A 53 26.61 4.65 -10.93
C LYS A 53 26.75 3.16 -11.28
N LYS A 54 27.45 2.39 -10.44
CA LYS A 54 27.63 0.93 -10.61
C LYS A 54 26.62 0.12 -9.81
N TYR A 55 25.84 0.76 -8.94
CA TYR A 55 24.88 0.07 -8.09
C TYR A 55 23.72 -0.44 -8.94
N ARG A 56 23.60 -1.76 -9.03
CA ARG A 56 22.46 -2.47 -9.59
C ARG A 56 21.86 -3.27 -8.44
N PRO A 57 20.76 -2.81 -7.80
CA PRO A 57 20.09 -3.60 -6.78
C PRO A 57 19.63 -4.93 -7.39
N SER A 58 19.60 -6.00 -6.58
CA SER A 58 19.07 -7.28 -7.08
C SER A 58 17.58 -7.15 -7.41
N GLU A 59 17.12 -7.88 -8.43
CA GLU A 59 15.70 -7.93 -8.79
C GLU A 59 14.81 -8.27 -7.57
N SER A 60 15.27 -9.19 -6.72
CA SER A 60 14.55 -9.55 -5.49
C SER A 60 14.47 -8.42 -4.48
N ALA A 61 15.47 -7.54 -4.39
CA ALA A 61 15.43 -6.37 -3.52
C ALA A 61 14.49 -5.29 -4.09
N VAL A 62 14.51 -5.09 -5.41
CA VAL A 62 13.57 -4.19 -6.10
C VAL A 62 12.13 -4.68 -5.95
N GLN A 63 11.90 -5.97 -6.11
CA GLN A 63 10.58 -6.59 -5.96
C GLN A 63 10.06 -6.47 -4.53
N ARG A 64 10.88 -6.80 -3.52
CA ARG A 64 10.52 -6.58 -2.11
C ARG A 64 10.23 -5.12 -1.80
N ALA A 65 10.99 -4.19 -2.39
CA ALA A 65 10.71 -2.76 -2.24
C ALA A 65 9.37 -2.37 -2.91
N LYS A 66 9.12 -2.83 -4.14
CA LYS A 66 7.83 -2.62 -4.83
C LYS A 66 6.65 -3.20 -4.04
N GLU A 67 6.81 -4.36 -3.41
CA GLU A 67 5.77 -4.94 -2.55
C GLU A 67 5.59 -4.15 -1.25
N ALA A 68 6.69 -3.75 -0.60
CA ALA A 68 6.66 -2.98 0.65
C ALA A 68 6.19 -1.52 0.48
N PHE A 69 6.23 -0.99 -0.74
CA PHE A 69 5.84 0.38 -1.08
C PHE A 69 4.69 0.49 -2.08
N GLY A 70 4.28 -0.60 -2.74
CA GLY A 70 3.13 -0.63 -3.65
C GLY A 70 1.83 -0.22 -2.95
N GLY A 71 1.71 -0.51 -1.65
CA GLY A 71 0.62 -0.02 -0.79
C GLY A 71 0.84 1.37 -0.18
N ARG A 72 2.03 1.97 -0.33
CA ARG A 72 2.35 3.34 0.16
C ARG A 72 2.19 4.41 -0.93
N GLY A 73 2.03 4.00 -2.18
CA GLY A 73 1.71 4.86 -3.32
C GLY A 73 0.22 5.24 -3.43
N LEU A 74 -0.67 4.71 -2.58
CA LEU A 74 -2.00 5.27 -2.40
C LEU A 74 -1.92 6.57 -1.59
N TRP A 75 -1.21 7.56 -2.14
CA TRP A 75 -1.56 8.95 -1.95
C TRP A 75 -2.85 9.14 -2.74
N TRP A 76 -3.98 8.80 -2.10
CA TRP A 76 -5.30 8.96 -2.69
C TRP A 76 -5.41 10.38 -3.23
N PRO A 77 -5.48 10.64 -4.55
CA PRO A 77 -5.79 11.96 -5.02
C PRO A 77 -7.12 12.35 -4.37
N SER A 78 -7.23 13.60 -3.93
CA SER A 78 -8.47 14.22 -3.46
C SER A 78 -9.55 14.33 -4.56
N GLY A 79 -9.53 13.45 -5.56
CA GLY A 79 -10.54 13.26 -6.57
C GLY A 79 -11.86 12.76 -5.95
N ARG A 80 -12.94 12.87 -6.75
CA ARG A 80 -14.32 12.59 -6.34
C ARG A 80 -14.42 11.22 -5.65
N LYS A 81 -14.52 11.22 -4.32
CA LYS A 81 -14.87 10.04 -3.53
C LYS A 81 -16.28 9.62 -3.91
N THR A 82 -16.43 8.67 -4.82
CA THR A 82 -17.72 8.02 -5.04
C THR A 82 -18.07 7.30 -3.73
N ARG A 83 -19.14 7.76 -3.08
CA ARG A 83 -19.58 7.18 -1.80
C ARG A 83 -20.18 5.80 -2.08
N SER A 84 -19.62 4.77 -1.47
CA SER A 84 -20.30 3.48 -1.35
C SER A 84 -21.41 3.60 -0.30
N ARG A 85 -22.53 2.93 -0.55
CA ARG A 85 -23.64 2.78 0.40
C ARG A 85 -23.91 1.30 0.63
N LEU A 86 -23.95 0.88 1.88
CA LEU A 86 -24.49 -0.43 2.26
C LEU A 86 -25.99 -0.43 1.98
N ILE A 87 -26.45 -1.33 1.12
CA ILE A 87 -27.86 -1.46 0.72
C ILE A 87 -28.52 -2.74 1.26
N PHE A 88 -27.73 -3.76 1.62
CA PHE A 88 -28.21 -4.98 2.24
C PHE A 88 -27.23 -5.50 3.29
N ASP A 89 -27.77 -6.05 4.38
CA ASP A 89 -27.03 -6.71 5.45
C ASP A 89 -27.90 -7.82 6.05
N SER A 90 -27.47 -9.08 5.91
CA SER A 90 -28.25 -10.24 6.36
C SER A 90 -28.49 -10.25 7.87
N PHE A 91 -27.61 -9.63 8.67
CA PHE A 91 -27.75 -9.59 10.12
C PHE A 91 -28.78 -8.56 10.60
N LEU A 92 -29.21 -7.65 9.72
CA LEU A 92 -30.27 -6.68 10.00
C LEU A 92 -31.65 -7.20 9.56
N GLN A 93 -31.73 -8.38 8.94
CA GLN A 93 -32.99 -8.98 8.51
C GLN A 93 -33.65 -9.76 9.65
N PRO A 94 -34.99 -9.71 9.76
CA PRO A 94 -35.72 -10.57 10.68
C PRO A 94 -35.51 -12.04 10.27
N LEU A 95 -35.20 -12.89 11.24
CA LEU A 95 -35.12 -14.34 11.01
C LEU A 95 -36.54 -14.87 10.75
N PRO A 96 -36.75 -15.70 9.71
CA PRO A 96 -38.02 -16.39 9.51
C PRO A 96 -38.37 -17.26 10.72
N ASP A 97 -39.66 -17.31 11.08
CA ASP A 97 -40.14 -18.18 12.15
C ASP A 97 -39.74 -19.64 11.90
N GLY A 98 -39.16 -20.28 12.91
CA GLY A 98 -38.77 -21.69 12.88
C GLY A 98 -37.31 -21.99 12.49
N VAL A 99 -36.48 -20.99 12.16
CA VAL A 99 -35.05 -21.20 11.89
C VAL A 99 -34.28 -21.44 13.20
N ARG A 100 -33.85 -22.69 13.43
CA ARG A 100 -32.90 -23.03 14.50
C ARG A 100 -31.48 -22.78 14.00
N ASN A 101 -30.84 -21.73 14.52
CA ASN A 101 -29.54 -21.25 14.09
C ASN A 101 -28.44 -22.33 14.30
N SER A 102 -28.02 -23.03 13.24
CA SER A 102 -26.96 -24.06 13.33
C SER A 102 -25.99 -24.10 12.15
N MET A 103 -25.80 -23.00 11.41
CA MET A 103 -24.85 -22.95 10.30
C MET A 103 -23.88 -21.79 10.52
N ALA A 104 -22.61 -22.03 10.25
CA ALA A 104 -21.50 -21.09 10.39
C ALA A 104 -21.95 -19.66 10.10
N ALA A 105 -21.72 -18.73 11.04
CA ALA A 105 -22.23 -17.37 10.98
C ALA A 105 -21.72 -16.67 9.71
N THR A 106 -22.54 -16.75 8.66
CA THR A 106 -22.26 -16.17 7.35
C THR A 106 -23.03 -14.87 7.28
N ARG A 107 -22.30 -13.75 7.19
CA ARG A 107 -22.90 -12.43 7.04
C ARG A 107 -22.76 -11.99 5.60
N GLN A 108 -23.89 -11.73 4.96
CA GLN A 108 -23.95 -11.29 3.58
C GLN A 108 -24.18 -9.78 3.57
N LEU A 109 -23.44 -9.07 2.72
CA LEU A 109 -23.46 -7.63 2.59
C LEU A 109 -23.52 -7.26 1.12
N GLN A 110 -24.30 -6.24 0.78
CA GLN A 110 -24.30 -5.67 -0.55
C GLN A 110 -24.09 -4.17 -0.48
N TYR A 111 -23.13 -3.67 -1.25
CA TYR A 111 -22.82 -2.26 -1.38
C TYR A 111 -23.12 -1.77 -2.78
N ARG A 112 -23.55 -0.52 -2.89
CA ARG A 112 -23.74 0.18 -4.15
C ARG A 112 -22.87 1.42 -4.24
N SER A 113 -22.28 1.66 -5.40
CA SER A 113 -21.48 2.85 -5.69
C SER A 113 -21.66 3.23 -7.16
N GLY A 114 -22.52 4.21 -7.44
CA GLY A 114 -22.95 4.50 -8.81
C GLY A 114 -23.63 3.27 -9.45
N SER A 115 -23.13 2.86 -10.62
CA SER A 115 -23.57 1.66 -11.33
C SER A 115 -22.98 0.37 -10.75
N LEU A 116 -22.05 0.43 -9.81
CA LEU A 116 -21.41 -0.78 -9.27
C LEU A 116 -22.20 -1.37 -8.11
N LEU A 117 -22.34 -2.70 -8.14
CA LEU A 117 -22.80 -3.54 -7.04
C LEU A 117 -21.65 -4.40 -6.55
N ILE A 118 -21.52 -4.51 -5.23
CA ILE A 118 -20.43 -5.24 -4.60
C ILE A 118 -21.05 -6.14 -3.54
N ASP A 119 -21.04 -7.44 -3.82
CA ASP A 119 -21.55 -8.49 -2.96
C ASP A 119 -20.41 -9.07 -2.14
N ILE A 120 -20.62 -9.25 -0.85
CA ILE A 120 -19.62 -9.74 0.09
C ILE A 120 -20.26 -10.75 1.02
N ASP A 121 -19.65 -11.93 1.09
CA ASP A 121 -19.91 -12.96 2.09
C ASP A 121 -18.74 -13.02 3.07
N LEU A 122 -19.05 -12.89 4.35
CA LEU A 122 -18.12 -13.04 5.45
C LEU A 122 -18.48 -14.30 6.22
N THR A 123 -17.59 -15.30 6.23
CA THR A 123 -17.81 -16.59 6.87
C THR A 123 -16.74 -16.85 7.91
N LYS A 124 -17.13 -17.21 9.13
CA LYS A 124 -16.20 -17.69 10.16
C LYS A 124 -16.15 -19.22 10.11
N GLU A 125 -15.02 -19.80 9.71
CA GLU A 125 -14.88 -21.25 9.48
C GLU A 125 -14.86 -22.08 10.77
N SER A 126 -14.71 -21.46 11.95
CA SER A 126 -14.64 -22.15 13.24
C SER A 126 -15.45 -21.45 14.33
N TYR A 127 -16.11 -22.22 15.20
CA TYR A 127 -16.84 -21.73 16.38
C TYR A 127 -15.92 -21.18 17.50
N GLY A 128 -14.60 -21.08 17.27
CA GLY A 128 -13.63 -20.51 18.20
C GLY A 128 -13.47 -19.00 18.01
N ALA A 129 -13.12 -18.29 19.09
CA ALA A 129 -12.91 -16.84 19.03
C ALA A 129 -11.78 -16.42 18.06
N GLU A 130 -10.82 -17.30 17.79
CA GLU A 130 -9.55 -16.99 17.10
C GLU A 130 -9.43 -17.49 15.65
N GLY A 131 -10.47 -18.13 15.10
CA GLY A 131 -10.43 -18.63 13.72
C GLY A 131 -10.44 -17.50 12.67
N PRO A 132 -9.76 -17.69 11.51
CA PRO A 132 -9.77 -16.71 10.45
C PRO A 132 -11.18 -16.54 9.88
N ILE A 133 -11.42 -15.35 9.36
CA ILE A 133 -12.62 -15.04 8.63
C ILE A 133 -12.29 -15.18 7.14
N LEU A 134 -13.12 -15.91 6.43
CA LEU A 134 -13.09 -15.96 4.98
C LEU A 134 -13.98 -14.84 4.43
N LEU A 135 -13.40 -13.96 3.63
CA LEU A 135 -14.12 -13.00 2.81
C LEU A 135 -14.15 -13.51 1.38
N MET A 136 -15.35 -13.71 0.85
CA MET A 136 -15.58 -13.84 -0.58
C MET A 136 -16.37 -12.62 -1.05
N GLY A 137 -16.05 -12.11 -2.23
CA GLY A 137 -16.85 -11.03 -2.79
C GLY A 137 -16.84 -11.03 -4.30
N GLN A 138 -17.80 -10.31 -4.86
CA GLN A 138 -17.96 -10.11 -6.29
C GLN A 138 -18.28 -8.65 -6.56
N ILE A 139 -17.68 -8.09 -7.60
CA ILE A 139 -18.04 -6.77 -8.13
C ILE A 139 -18.72 -6.90 -9.49
N LEU A 140 -19.85 -6.21 -9.65
CA LEU A 140 -20.71 -6.24 -10.81
C LEU A 140 -21.04 -4.80 -11.25
N ASN A 141 -21.32 -4.62 -12.54
CA ASN A 141 -21.92 -3.39 -13.05
C ASN A 141 -23.42 -3.62 -13.25
N ALA A 142 -24.25 -2.96 -12.44
CA ALA A 142 -25.70 -3.09 -12.45
C ALA A 142 -26.36 -2.64 -13.78
N GLU A 143 -25.71 -1.74 -14.53
CA GLU A 143 -26.20 -1.26 -15.82
C GLU A 143 -25.73 -2.14 -16.98
N ASN A 144 -24.63 -2.86 -16.80
CA ASN A 144 -24.11 -3.80 -17.79
C ASN A 144 -23.45 -5.01 -17.08
N PRO A 145 -24.24 -6.02 -16.69
CA PRO A 145 -23.75 -7.16 -15.90
C PRO A 145 -22.65 -7.98 -16.57
N ASP A 146 -22.63 -8.00 -17.92
CA ASP A 146 -21.62 -8.73 -18.71
C ASP A 146 -20.32 -7.94 -18.88
N ARG A 147 -20.25 -6.70 -18.39
CA ARG A 147 -19.04 -5.88 -18.48
C ARG A 147 -17.95 -6.48 -17.61
N GLN A 148 -16.88 -6.95 -18.27
CA GLN A 148 -15.64 -7.27 -17.60
C GLN A 148 -14.86 -6.00 -17.24
N PHE A 149 -14.34 -5.94 -16.02
CA PHE A 149 -13.47 -4.85 -15.60
C PHE A 149 -12.04 -5.10 -16.09
N LYS A 150 -11.48 -4.15 -16.84
CA LYS A 150 -10.06 -4.17 -17.19
C LYS A 150 -9.25 -3.59 -16.03
N ASP A 151 -8.11 -4.21 -15.73
CA ASP A 151 -7.18 -3.76 -14.69
C ASP A 151 -7.83 -3.50 -13.31
N LEU A 152 -8.68 -4.44 -12.89
CA LEU A 152 -9.33 -4.40 -11.58
C LEU A 152 -8.39 -4.92 -10.50
N ARG A 153 -8.17 -4.11 -9.45
CA ARG A 153 -7.43 -4.51 -8.25
C ARG A 153 -8.27 -4.27 -7.01
N VAL A 154 -8.22 -5.22 -6.09
CA VAL A 154 -8.90 -5.12 -4.79
C VAL A 154 -7.85 -5.12 -3.70
N PHE A 155 -7.94 -4.14 -2.81
CA PHE A 155 -7.05 -3.98 -1.66
C PHE A 155 -7.84 -4.21 -0.39
N LEU A 156 -7.30 -5.06 0.48
CA LEU A 156 -7.77 -5.21 1.84
C LEU A 156 -6.92 -4.33 2.75
N LEU A 157 -7.56 -3.44 3.50
CA LEU A 157 -6.90 -2.50 4.40
C LEU A 157 -7.37 -2.67 5.84
N ARG A 158 -6.46 -2.43 6.79
CA ARG A 158 -6.78 -2.20 8.19
C ARG A 158 -6.40 -0.77 8.56
N GLY A 159 -7.40 0.08 8.82
CA GLY A 159 -7.20 1.51 9.00
C GLY A 159 -6.74 2.20 7.71
N LYS A 160 -5.46 2.57 7.64
CA LYS A 160 -4.80 3.18 6.45
C LYS A 160 -3.75 2.27 5.80
N ARG A 161 -3.53 1.06 6.34
CA ARG A 161 -2.46 0.16 5.87
C ARG A 161 -3.07 -0.92 5.00
N VAL A 162 -2.52 -1.11 3.80
CA VAL A 162 -2.79 -2.28 2.97
C VAL A 162 -2.24 -3.52 3.68
N LYS A 163 -3.08 -4.55 3.79
CA LYS A 163 -2.78 -5.84 4.42
C LYS A 163 -2.68 -6.95 3.39
N ALA A 164 -3.51 -6.91 2.36
CA ALA A 164 -3.47 -7.82 1.22
C ALA A 164 -4.00 -7.11 -0.02
N GLN A 165 -3.70 -7.67 -1.19
CA GLN A 165 -4.27 -7.25 -2.46
C GLN A 165 -4.50 -8.48 -3.34
N THR A 166 -5.44 -8.39 -4.27
CA THR A 166 -5.70 -9.43 -5.26
C THR A 166 -6.23 -8.83 -6.56
N THR A 167 -6.08 -9.60 -7.64
CA THR A 167 -6.73 -9.34 -8.93
C THR A 167 -7.95 -10.25 -9.01
N PRO A 168 -9.17 -9.71 -9.13
CA PRO A 168 -10.37 -10.53 -9.22
C PRO A 168 -10.41 -11.40 -10.48
N SER A 169 -11.26 -12.43 -10.46
CA SER A 169 -11.56 -13.24 -11.64
C SER A 169 -12.17 -12.39 -12.77
N PRO A 170 -12.24 -12.90 -14.02
CA PRO A 170 -12.94 -12.21 -15.10
C PRO A 170 -14.42 -11.89 -14.79
N LEU A 171 -15.02 -12.62 -13.85
CA LEU A 171 -16.38 -12.41 -13.36
C LEU A 171 -16.45 -11.45 -12.16
N GLY A 172 -15.34 -10.83 -11.79
CA GLY A 172 -15.25 -9.87 -10.69
C GLY A 172 -15.15 -10.50 -9.30
N GLU A 173 -14.88 -11.81 -9.19
CA GLU A 173 -14.84 -12.51 -7.90
C GLU A 173 -13.47 -12.38 -7.23
N PHE A 174 -13.44 -12.20 -5.92
CA PHE A 174 -12.22 -12.08 -5.13
C PHE A 174 -12.36 -12.72 -3.76
N ARG A 175 -11.21 -13.04 -3.15
CA ARG A 175 -11.13 -13.71 -1.85
C ARG A 175 -10.03 -13.11 -0.99
N PHE A 176 -10.29 -13.01 0.31
CA PHE A 176 -9.30 -12.75 1.34
C PHE A 176 -9.52 -13.61 2.57
N GLU A 177 -8.45 -13.89 3.30
CA GLU A 177 -8.50 -14.32 4.69
C GLU A 177 -8.18 -13.13 5.58
N LEU A 178 -8.98 -12.91 6.62
CA LEU A 178 -8.80 -11.82 7.55
C LEU A 178 -8.90 -12.31 9.00
N ASP A 179 -8.03 -11.79 9.85
CA ASP A 179 -8.13 -12.02 11.28
C ASP A 179 -9.37 -11.32 11.85
N ASP A 180 -9.91 -11.86 12.94
CA ASP A 180 -10.96 -11.18 13.71
C ASP A 180 -10.46 -9.81 14.18
N GLY A 181 -11.27 -8.78 13.98
CA GLY A 181 -10.85 -7.41 14.25
C GLY A 181 -11.71 -6.34 13.60
N LYS A 182 -11.39 -5.11 13.98
CA LYS A 182 -12.12 -3.89 13.56
C LYS A 182 -11.35 -3.12 12.50
N ASN A 183 -12.06 -2.18 11.87
CA ASN A 183 -11.52 -1.21 10.91
C ASN A 183 -10.98 -1.85 9.63
N TRP A 184 -11.53 -3.00 9.24
CA TRP A 184 -11.30 -3.58 7.94
C TRP A 184 -12.02 -2.78 6.86
N LYS A 185 -11.34 -2.58 5.74
CA LYS A 185 -11.87 -1.88 4.58
C LYS A 185 -11.45 -2.59 3.30
N LEU A 186 -12.34 -2.57 2.32
CA LEU A 186 -12.00 -2.88 0.94
C LEU A 186 -11.84 -1.59 0.15
N SER A 187 -10.99 -1.65 -0.86
CA SER A 187 -10.80 -0.59 -1.82
C SER A 187 -10.63 -1.20 -3.19
N PHE A 188 -11.30 -0.62 -4.18
CA PHE A 188 -11.30 -1.08 -5.56
C PHE A 188 -10.63 -0.04 -6.43
N GLU A 189 -9.66 -0.46 -7.21
CA GLU A 189 -9.06 0.33 -8.27
C GLU A 189 -9.48 -0.28 -9.61
N ILE A 190 -10.03 0.55 -10.50
CA ILE A 190 -10.63 0.12 -11.76
C ILE A 190 -10.01 0.96 -12.86
N GLU A 191 -9.43 0.33 -13.89
CA GLU A 191 -8.85 1.03 -15.06
C GLU A 191 -7.82 2.12 -14.67
N GLY A 192 -7.06 1.89 -13.58
CA GLY A 192 -6.06 2.84 -13.06
C GLY A 192 -6.63 4.09 -12.39
N GLN A 193 -7.95 4.15 -12.14
CA GLN A 193 -8.60 5.20 -11.35
C GLN A 193 -8.97 4.71 -9.94
N GLU A 194 -8.86 5.61 -8.97
CA GLU A 194 -9.30 5.39 -7.58
C GLU A 194 -10.74 5.87 -7.32
N VAL A 195 -11.49 5.44 -6.30
CA VAL A 195 -11.49 4.27 -5.42
C VAL A 195 -12.89 4.25 -4.81
N ILE A 196 -13.48 3.06 -4.68
CA ILE A 196 -14.68 2.88 -3.86
C ILE A 196 -14.23 2.31 -2.52
N PRO A 197 -14.09 3.13 -1.47
CA PRO A 197 -13.76 2.59 -0.16
C PRO A 197 -15.03 1.99 0.44
N ILE A 198 -14.94 0.77 0.92
CA ILE A 198 -16.01 0.08 1.65
C ILE A 198 -15.50 -0.25 3.03
N SER A 199 -16.23 0.20 4.06
CA SER A 199 -15.97 -0.23 5.43
C SER A 199 -16.71 -1.54 5.68
N LEU A 200 -15.99 -2.56 6.11
CA LEU A 200 -16.57 -3.84 6.49
C LEU A 200 -17.05 -3.77 7.95
N PRO A 201 -18.26 -4.29 8.25
CA PRO A 201 -18.74 -4.37 9.61
C PRO A 201 -18.09 -5.52 10.37
N GLU A 202 -18.22 -5.53 11.70
CA GLU A 202 -17.71 -6.61 12.56
C GLU A 202 -18.56 -7.87 12.38
N LEU A 203 -17.96 -9.04 12.24
CA LEU A 203 -18.71 -10.27 12.08
C LEU A 203 -19.56 -10.67 13.29
N THR A 204 -19.20 -10.19 14.48
CA THR A 204 -19.98 -10.45 15.69
C THR A 204 -21.03 -9.36 15.86
N SER A 205 -22.31 -9.72 15.77
CA SER A 205 -23.37 -8.87 16.33
C SER A 205 -23.18 -8.89 17.85
N ARG A 206 -22.79 -7.77 18.46
CA ARG A 206 -22.98 -7.63 19.91
C ARG A 206 -24.50 -7.70 20.13
N PRO A 207 -25.02 -8.59 20.99
CA PRO A 207 -26.39 -8.45 21.43
C PRO A 207 -26.47 -7.09 22.11
N THR A 208 -27.32 -6.22 21.57
CA THR A 208 -27.70 -4.96 22.20
C THR A 208 -28.17 -5.34 23.60
N ARG A 209 -27.43 -4.91 24.64
CA ARG A 209 -27.89 -5.06 26.02
C ARG A 209 -29.25 -4.37 26.08
N ALA A 210 -30.31 -5.15 26.22
CA ALA A 210 -31.61 -4.61 26.56
C ALA A 210 -31.45 -3.88 27.89
N SER A 211 -31.57 -2.56 27.85
CA SER A 211 -31.72 -1.73 29.03
C SER A 211 -32.96 -2.25 29.77
N ARG A 212 -32.73 -2.80 30.97
CA ARG A 212 -33.76 -2.93 32.00
C ARG A 212 -33.49 -1.88 33.05
#